data_AF-A0A517M2L2-F1
#
_entry.id   AF-A0A517M2L2-F1
#
_cell.length_a   1.000
_cell.length_b   1.000
_cell.length_c   1.000
_cell.angle_alpha   90.00
_cell.angle_beta   90.00
_cell.angle_gamma   90.00
#
_symmetry.space_group_name_H-M   'P 1'
#
loop_
_entity.id
_entity.type
_entity.pdbx_description
1 polymer ?
#
loop_
_entity_poly.entity_id
_entity_poly.type
_entity_poly.pdbx_seq_one_letter_code
_entity_poly.pdbx_strand_id
1 'polypeptide(L)'
;MRPRQGSLSAANRRGQALLEFAILVPVIILLIGATISFGLFFFRANVLQQAVDVTAQEISRMAWPPDRELGLGRLETYTVAADSCIDPEPIAGEVDFRNRIYDEQYLIIPVTDYEGLDGGLQQYADSLPLLNRLLVSVMVTDFVDGQQVLRYPGAIVRNTCTGQRTVLIPIVQYRRRDISAPPPFPNDNPPPGGFVPSTIRTAGETIVKWVAPVEEIRVDHDGNGDTAPESPFKLCYDTDPTLPSFEPGMVALRINYPQQATTMINRTSLVDDVDNPNGTLGSSIVIVGDTVMAPGVDLGVCYQIEEPSARWSPASHQPGSTPNAGAYGLGELEALTRIVRPYRKVMSFQAIYRREVFGE
;
A
#
# COMPACT_ATOMS: atom_id res chain seq x y z
N MET A 1 -17.31 -79.18 -5.93
CA MET A 1 -17.52 -77.88 -6.61
C MET A 1 -17.23 -76.77 -5.61
N ARG A 2 -16.17 -75.98 -5.83
CA ARG A 2 -15.87 -74.76 -5.04
C ARG A 2 -16.31 -73.54 -5.87
N PRO A 3 -17.10 -72.60 -5.32
CA PRO A 3 -17.42 -71.37 -6.04
C PRO A 3 -16.21 -70.42 -5.97
N ARG A 4 -15.79 -69.92 -7.14
CA ARG A 4 -14.84 -68.80 -7.27
C ARG A 4 -15.52 -67.53 -6.77
N GLN A 5 -14.95 -66.88 -5.75
CA GLN A 5 -15.28 -65.50 -5.40
C GLN A 5 -14.87 -64.58 -6.56
N GLY A 6 -15.88 -63.95 -7.16
CA GLY A 6 -15.73 -62.93 -8.19
C GLY A 6 -15.15 -61.64 -7.61
N SER A 7 -14.24 -61.04 -8.37
CA SER A 7 -13.53 -59.80 -8.07
C SER A 7 -14.48 -58.59 -7.99
N LEU A 8 -14.69 -58.07 -6.78
CA LEU A 8 -15.20 -56.72 -6.53
C LEU A 8 -14.00 -55.80 -6.24
N SER A 9 -13.34 -55.23 -7.26
CA SER A 9 -12.20 -54.31 -6.98
C SER A 9 -11.98 -53.18 -8.00
N ALA A 10 -12.59 -53.19 -9.18
CA ALA A 10 -12.31 -52.17 -10.19
C ALA A 10 -13.05 -50.83 -9.95
N ALA A 11 -14.28 -50.86 -9.41
CA ALA A 11 -15.09 -49.65 -9.23
C ALA A 11 -14.61 -48.76 -8.06
N ASN A 12 -14.12 -49.36 -6.95
CA ASN A 12 -13.66 -48.61 -5.77
C ASN A 12 -12.39 -47.78 -6.02
N ARG A 13 -11.53 -48.18 -6.98
CA ARG A 13 -10.27 -47.46 -7.26
C ARG A 13 -10.49 -46.15 -8.02
N ARG A 14 -11.54 -46.07 -8.86
CA ARG A 14 -11.86 -44.85 -9.63
C ARG A 14 -12.43 -43.73 -8.76
N GLY A 15 -13.25 -44.06 -7.76
CA GLY A 15 -13.79 -43.08 -6.80
C GLY A 15 -12.72 -42.56 -5.83
N GLN A 16 -11.81 -43.42 -5.40
CA GLN A 16 -10.67 -43.04 -4.54
C GLN A 16 -9.72 -42.08 -5.25
N ALA A 17 -9.36 -42.35 -6.50
CA ALA A 17 -8.48 -41.47 -7.28
C ALA A 17 -9.09 -40.06 -7.49
N LEU A 18 -10.41 -39.97 -7.66
CA LEU A 18 -11.11 -38.69 -7.80
C LEU A 18 -11.10 -37.89 -6.49
N LEU A 19 -11.29 -38.55 -5.35
CA LEU A 19 -11.20 -37.92 -4.03
C LEU A 19 -9.77 -37.45 -3.71
N GLU A 20 -8.78 -38.29 -3.99
CA GLU A 20 -7.36 -37.94 -3.80
C GLU A 20 -6.98 -36.74 -4.67
N PHE A 21 -7.39 -36.72 -5.94
CA PHE A 21 -7.14 -35.59 -6.83
C PHE A 21 -7.91 -34.33 -6.38
N ALA A 22 -9.15 -34.47 -5.92
CA ALA A 22 -9.97 -33.37 -5.42
C ALA A 22 -9.39 -32.70 -4.16
N ILE A 23 -8.60 -33.42 -3.36
CA ILE A 23 -7.91 -32.87 -2.19
C ILE A 23 -6.51 -32.36 -2.58
N LEU A 24 -5.78 -33.13 -3.38
CA LEU A 24 -4.39 -32.86 -3.70
C LEU A 24 -4.24 -31.62 -4.58
N VAL A 25 -5.13 -31.38 -5.54
CA VAL A 25 -5.06 -30.20 -6.41
C VAL A 25 -5.21 -28.89 -5.63
N PRO A 26 -6.26 -28.68 -4.80
CA PRO A 26 -6.36 -27.48 -3.97
C PRO A 26 -5.16 -27.28 -3.04
N VAL A 27 -4.66 -28.36 -2.43
CA VAL A 27 -3.49 -28.28 -1.54
C VAL A 27 -2.23 -27.85 -2.29
N ILE A 28 -1.98 -28.40 -3.48
CA ILE A 28 -0.84 -27.99 -4.31
C ILE A 28 -0.98 -26.53 -4.75
N ILE A 29 -2.17 -26.09 -5.18
CA ILE A 29 -2.42 -24.70 -5.56
C ILE A 29 -2.15 -23.76 -4.38
N LEU A 30 -2.61 -24.13 -3.18
CA LEU A 30 -2.33 -23.36 -1.96
C LEU A 30 -0.84 -23.29 -1.65
N LEU A 31 -0.10 -24.40 -1.77
CA LEU A 31 1.34 -24.42 -1.52
C LEU A 31 2.11 -23.58 -2.55
N ILE A 32 1.77 -23.67 -3.82
CA ILE A 32 2.37 -22.85 -4.89
C ILE A 32 2.05 -21.37 -4.62
N GLY A 33 0.79 -21.05 -4.37
CA GLY A 33 0.34 -19.69 -4.09
C GLY A 33 1.03 -19.07 -2.88
N ALA A 34 1.15 -19.83 -1.79
CA ALA A 34 1.89 -19.42 -0.60
C ALA A 34 3.37 -19.20 -0.91
N THR A 35 4.02 -20.14 -1.60
CA THR A 35 5.45 -20.04 -1.96
C THR A 35 5.73 -18.79 -2.80
N ILE A 36 4.90 -18.51 -3.81
CA ILE A 36 5.03 -17.31 -4.63
C ILE A 36 4.79 -16.04 -3.79
N SER A 37 3.76 -16.04 -2.95
CA SER A 37 3.42 -14.86 -2.13
C SER A 37 4.51 -14.54 -1.11
N PHE A 38 5.08 -15.55 -0.46
CA PHE A 38 6.23 -15.39 0.45
C PHE A 38 7.50 -15.02 -0.31
N GLY A 39 7.77 -15.61 -1.48
CA GLY A 39 8.92 -15.24 -2.31
C GLY A 39 8.89 -13.76 -2.72
N LEU A 40 7.73 -13.28 -3.20
CA LEU A 40 7.52 -11.87 -3.54
C LEU A 40 7.62 -10.96 -2.32
N PHE A 41 7.12 -11.40 -1.16
CA PHE A 41 7.26 -10.68 0.11
C PHE A 41 8.74 -10.44 0.46
N PHE A 42 9.55 -11.51 0.49
CA PHE A 42 10.97 -11.38 0.85
C PHE A 42 11.76 -10.60 -0.19
N PHE A 43 11.46 -10.79 -1.48
CA PHE A 43 12.07 -9.99 -2.54
C PHE A 43 11.82 -8.49 -2.32
N ARG A 44 10.55 -8.09 -2.17
CA ARG A 44 10.17 -6.69 -1.93
C ARG A 44 10.78 -6.15 -0.64
N ALA A 45 10.78 -6.93 0.44
CA ALA A 45 11.37 -6.53 1.71
C ALA A 45 12.87 -6.23 1.60
N ASN A 46 13.62 -7.09 0.91
CA ASN A 46 15.06 -6.87 0.70
C ASN A 46 15.34 -5.63 -0.16
N VAL A 47 14.58 -5.46 -1.25
CA VAL A 47 14.70 -4.30 -2.13
C VAL A 47 14.37 -3.00 -1.39
N LEU A 48 13.26 -2.97 -0.65
CA LEU A 48 12.82 -1.79 0.08
C LEU A 48 13.76 -1.44 1.23
N GLN A 49 14.29 -2.44 1.93
CA GLN A 49 15.31 -2.21 2.96
C GLN A 49 16.58 -1.61 2.34
N GLN A 50 17.07 -2.19 1.24
CA GLN A 50 18.23 -1.63 0.54
C GLN A 50 17.95 -0.21 0.02
N ALA A 51 16.74 0.04 -0.46
CA ALA A 51 16.33 1.36 -0.96
C ALA A 51 16.37 2.42 0.15
N VAL A 52 15.81 2.12 1.33
CA VAL A 52 15.84 3.06 2.46
C VAL A 52 17.26 3.28 2.98
N ASP A 53 18.08 2.24 3.04
CA ASP A 53 19.47 2.32 3.52
C ASP A 53 20.34 3.19 2.60
N VAL A 54 20.34 2.90 1.29
CA VAL A 54 21.10 3.66 0.29
C VAL A 54 20.63 5.11 0.22
N THR A 55 19.32 5.34 0.31
CA THR A 55 18.76 6.70 0.27
C THR A 55 19.15 7.50 1.51
N ALA A 56 19.00 6.91 2.70
CA ALA A 56 19.38 7.58 3.93
C ALA A 56 20.89 7.88 3.99
N GLN A 57 21.72 6.98 3.46
CA GLN A 57 23.16 7.21 3.32
C GLN A 57 23.50 8.32 2.33
N GLU A 58 22.81 8.42 1.20
CA GLU A 58 23.06 9.49 0.23
C GLU A 58 22.65 10.84 0.81
N ILE A 59 21.48 10.92 1.46
CA ILE A 59 21.02 12.15 2.14
C ILE A 59 21.98 12.54 3.25
N SER A 60 22.55 11.59 3.99
CA SER A 60 23.48 11.90 5.09
C SER A 60 24.79 12.57 4.63
N ARG A 61 25.08 12.50 3.32
CA ARG A 61 26.23 13.14 2.67
C ARG A 61 25.88 14.45 1.97
N MET A 62 24.62 14.86 1.97
CA MET A 62 24.20 16.11 1.36
C MET A 62 24.60 17.28 2.26
N ALA A 63 25.19 18.30 1.64
CA ALA A 63 25.65 19.51 2.31
C ALA A 63 24.47 20.46 2.60
N TRP A 64 23.51 20.00 3.40
CA TRP A 64 22.36 20.79 3.85
C TRP A 64 22.51 21.26 5.30
N PRO A 65 22.00 22.45 5.64
CA PRO A 65 22.04 22.97 7.01
C PRO A 65 21.34 22.03 8.01
N PRO A 66 21.91 21.81 9.21
CA PRO A 66 21.39 20.86 10.21
C PRO A 66 20.09 21.31 10.90
N ASP A 67 19.65 22.54 10.69
CA ASP A 67 18.43 23.12 11.25
C ASP A 67 17.20 22.93 10.36
N ARG A 68 17.33 22.15 9.27
CA ARG A 68 16.28 21.95 8.25
C ARG A 68 15.56 20.62 8.41
N GLU A 69 14.34 20.52 7.87
CA GLU A 69 13.60 19.25 7.76
C GLU A 69 13.58 18.78 6.30
N LEU A 70 13.48 17.46 6.07
CA LEU A 70 13.38 16.92 4.70
C LEU A 70 11.98 17.12 4.10
N GLY A 71 10.97 17.44 4.91
CA GLY A 71 9.61 17.73 4.45
C GLY A 71 8.86 16.51 3.88
N LEU A 72 9.43 15.31 3.96
CA LEU A 72 8.87 14.09 3.38
C LEU A 72 7.68 13.59 4.20
N GLY A 73 6.52 13.46 3.55
CA GLY A 73 5.34 12.82 4.14
C GLY A 73 4.65 13.66 5.22
N ARG A 74 4.74 15.00 5.13
CA ARG A 74 3.95 15.90 5.98
C ARG A 74 2.51 15.96 5.46
N LEU A 75 1.68 15.05 5.95
CA LEU A 75 0.24 15.03 5.64
C LEU A 75 -0.62 15.71 6.70
N GLU A 76 -0.02 16.33 7.72
CA GLU A 76 -0.75 17.00 8.81
C GLU A 76 -0.50 18.52 8.90
N THR A 77 0.51 19.06 8.20
CA THR A 77 0.97 20.46 8.40
C THR A 77 0.23 21.48 7.52
N TYR A 78 -0.51 21.07 6.51
CA TYR A 78 -1.23 21.98 5.62
C TYR A 78 -2.63 22.28 6.16
N THR A 79 -2.70 23.24 7.08
CA THR A 79 -3.97 23.78 7.57
C THR A 79 -4.53 24.79 6.57
N VAL A 80 -5.43 24.30 5.72
CA VAL A 80 -6.57 24.95 5.08
C VAL A 80 -6.58 26.50 5.10
N ALA A 81 -5.72 27.12 4.30
CA ALA A 81 -6.20 28.17 3.43
C ALA A 81 -6.37 27.53 2.06
N ALA A 82 -7.62 27.28 1.64
CA ALA A 82 -7.98 26.56 0.42
C ALA A 82 -7.40 27.13 -0.88
N ASP A 83 -6.73 28.29 -0.81
CA ASP A 83 -6.09 28.98 -1.94
C ASP A 83 -4.56 28.97 -1.92
N SER A 84 -3.90 28.47 -0.87
CA SER A 84 -2.44 28.48 -0.78
C SER A 84 -1.89 27.10 -0.45
N CYS A 85 -1.74 26.35 -1.52
CA CYS A 85 -0.96 25.12 -1.65
C CYS A 85 0.56 25.38 -1.47
N ILE A 86 0.92 26.20 -0.47
CA ILE A 86 2.27 26.69 -0.24
C ILE A 86 2.84 25.87 0.90
N ASP A 87 3.86 25.07 0.61
CA ASP A 87 4.68 24.45 1.63
C ASP A 87 5.32 25.59 2.45
N PRO A 88 4.98 25.77 3.75
CA PRO A 88 5.50 26.89 4.52
C PRO A 88 7.03 26.81 4.70
N GLU A 89 7.62 25.64 4.50
CA GLU A 89 9.07 25.44 4.44
C GLU A 89 9.40 24.48 3.29
N PRO A 90 9.76 24.97 2.09
CA PRO A 90 10.16 24.09 1.00
C PRO A 90 11.33 23.21 1.45
N ILE A 91 11.26 21.93 1.10
CA ILE A 91 12.34 20.95 1.27
C ILE A 91 13.67 21.64 0.95
N ALA A 92 14.64 21.61 1.87
CA ALA A 92 15.91 22.29 1.65
C ALA A 92 16.54 21.82 0.32
N GLY A 93 16.77 22.76 -0.61
CA GLY A 93 17.26 22.41 -1.95
C GLY A 93 16.27 21.56 -2.76
N GLU A 94 14.96 21.82 -2.67
CA GLU A 94 13.85 21.10 -3.32
C GLU A 94 14.17 20.60 -4.74
N VAL A 95 14.83 21.41 -5.56
CA VAL A 95 15.26 21.01 -6.91
C VAL A 95 16.36 19.95 -6.88
N ASP A 96 17.40 20.12 -6.06
CA ASP A 96 18.47 19.13 -5.90
C ASP A 96 17.98 17.85 -5.22
N PHE A 97 17.13 17.94 -4.20
CA PHE A 97 16.49 16.78 -3.57
C PHE A 97 15.63 16.02 -4.58
N ARG A 98 14.72 16.71 -5.30
CA ARG A 98 13.85 16.07 -6.29
C ARG A 98 14.61 15.45 -7.44
N ASN A 99 15.62 16.14 -7.96
CA ASN A 99 16.41 15.66 -9.08
C ASN A 99 17.36 14.53 -8.72
N ARG A 100 17.88 14.47 -7.48
CA ARG A 100 18.89 13.49 -7.07
C ARG A 100 18.34 12.34 -6.25
N ILE A 101 17.42 12.62 -5.33
CA ILE A 101 16.96 11.67 -4.32
C ILE A 101 15.59 11.11 -4.66
N TYR A 102 14.56 11.94 -4.62
CA TYR A 102 13.19 11.47 -4.69
C TYR A 102 12.23 12.54 -5.17
N ASP A 103 11.41 12.18 -6.14
CA ASP A 103 10.25 12.95 -6.57
C ASP A 103 9.02 12.05 -6.63
N GLU A 104 7.95 12.51 -6.01
CA GLU A 104 6.70 11.75 -5.90
C GLU A 104 5.98 11.59 -7.24
N GLN A 105 6.23 12.45 -8.22
CA GLN A 105 5.63 12.35 -9.55
C GLN A 105 6.00 11.02 -10.24
N TYR A 106 7.20 10.51 -9.96
CA TYR A 106 7.69 9.25 -10.52
C TYR A 106 7.21 8.01 -9.75
N LEU A 107 6.28 8.16 -8.79
CA LEU A 107 5.54 7.03 -8.26
C LEU A 107 4.51 6.49 -9.25
N ILE A 108 4.23 7.22 -10.33
CA ILE A 108 3.39 6.79 -11.45
C ILE A 108 4.16 7.08 -12.74
N ILE A 109 4.48 6.02 -13.47
CA ILE A 109 5.26 6.08 -14.71
C ILE A 109 4.38 5.54 -15.84
N PRO A 110 3.86 6.41 -16.72
CA PRO A 110 3.22 5.99 -17.97
C PRO A 110 4.15 5.09 -18.80
N VAL A 111 3.60 4.00 -19.36
CA VAL A 111 4.37 3.11 -20.25
C VAL A 111 4.87 3.87 -21.49
N THR A 112 4.11 4.87 -21.94
CA THR A 112 4.46 5.75 -23.05
C THR A 112 5.78 6.48 -22.87
N ASP A 113 6.22 6.69 -21.63
CA ASP A 113 7.43 7.46 -21.33
C ASP A 113 8.70 6.67 -21.63
N TYR A 114 8.61 5.34 -21.73
CA TYR A 114 9.76 4.47 -21.95
C TYR A 114 9.58 3.44 -23.08
N GLU A 115 8.39 3.25 -23.62
CA GLU A 115 8.13 2.29 -24.71
C GLU A 115 8.86 2.66 -26.02
N GLY A 116 9.18 3.94 -26.22
CA GLY A 116 9.92 4.43 -27.38
C GLY A 116 11.45 4.46 -27.22
N LEU A 117 11.98 4.06 -26.06
CA LEU A 117 13.42 4.06 -25.79
C LEU A 117 14.05 2.72 -26.18
N ASP A 118 15.25 2.75 -26.79
CA ASP A 118 15.97 1.54 -27.19
C ASP A 118 16.27 0.60 -26.00
N GLY A 119 16.54 1.17 -24.82
CA GLY A 119 16.74 0.42 -23.56
C GLY A 119 15.47 0.26 -22.71
N GLY A 120 14.31 0.67 -23.22
CA GLY A 120 13.01 0.55 -22.56
C GLY A 120 12.98 1.12 -21.14
N LEU A 121 12.29 0.41 -20.24
CA LEU A 121 12.13 0.80 -18.83
C LEU A 121 13.48 0.94 -18.10
N GLN A 122 14.49 0.14 -18.43
CA GLN A 122 15.78 0.20 -17.73
C GLN A 122 16.47 1.53 -17.99
N GLN A 123 16.55 1.95 -19.26
CA GLN A 123 17.13 3.22 -19.64
C GLN A 123 16.36 4.40 -19.02
N TYR A 124 15.03 4.30 -18.95
CA TYR A 124 14.21 5.31 -18.27
C TYR A 124 14.48 5.34 -16.77
N ALA A 125 14.51 4.18 -16.10
CA ALA A 125 14.78 4.06 -14.67
C ALA A 125 16.15 4.62 -14.29
N ASP A 126 17.15 4.49 -15.17
CA ASP A 126 18.49 5.05 -14.97
C ASP A 126 18.52 6.59 -14.99
N SER A 127 17.50 7.23 -15.58
CA SER A 127 17.33 8.70 -15.58
C SER A 127 16.56 9.23 -14.36
N LEU A 128 15.94 8.35 -13.57
CA LEU A 128 15.16 8.73 -12.41
C LEU A 128 16.04 9.10 -11.20
N PRO A 129 15.51 9.88 -10.23
CA PRO A 129 16.16 10.10 -8.95
C PRO A 129 16.47 8.77 -8.23
N LEU A 130 17.48 8.80 -7.35
CA LEU A 130 18.05 7.60 -6.73
C LEU A 130 17.01 6.66 -6.13
N LEU A 131 16.11 7.19 -5.30
CA LEU A 131 15.09 6.38 -4.65
C LEU A 131 14.05 5.89 -5.66
N ASN A 132 13.56 6.76 -6.56
CA ASN A 132 12.58 6.36 -7.57
C ASN A 132 13.11 5.21 -8.43
N ARG A 133 14.38 5.25 -8.84
CA ARG A 133 15.04 4.16 -9.57
C ARG A 133 15.01 2.83 -8.81
N LEU A 134 15.25 2.86 -7.50
CA LEU A 134 15.21 1.65 -6.66
C LEU A 134 13.76 1.13 -6.50
N LEU A 135 12.79 2.04 -6.41
CA LEU A 135 11.38 1.70 -6.25
C LEU A 135 10.74 1.09 -7.51
N VAL A 136 11.24 1.37 -8.72
CA VAL A 136 10.71 0.81 -9.99
C VAL A 136 10.51 -0.71 -9.91
N SER A 137 11.42 -1.42 -9.26
CA SER A 137 11.39 -2.89 -9.17
C SER A 137 10.28 -3.47 -8.29
N VAL A 138 9.66 -2.66 -7.43
CA VAL A 138 8.54 -3.06 -6.56
C VAL A 138 7.20 -2.44 -7.00
N MET A 139 7.19 -1.69 -8.10
CA MET A 139 5.96 -1.13 -8.66
C MET A 139 5.09 -2.22 -9.30
N VAL A 140 3.80 -1.91 -9.43
CA VAL A 140 2.79 -2.76 -10.03
C VAL A 140 2.31 -2.15 -11.34
N THR A 141 1.96 -3.01 -12.29
CA THR A 141 1.32 -2.57 -13.53
C THR A 141 -0.16 -2.32 -13.29
N ASP A 142 -0.62 -1.16 -13.75
CA ASP A 142 -2.01 -0.77 -13.67
C ASP A 142 -2.41 0.03 -14.91
N PHE A 143 -3.65 0.50 -14.95
CA PHE A 143 -4.14 1.44 -15.94
C PHE A 143 -4.58 2.71 -15.24
N VAL A 144 -4.41 3.86 -15.89
CA VAL A 144 -4.93 5.17 -15.47
C VAL A 144 -5.43 5.86 -16.74
N ASP A 145 -6.69 6.30 -16.75
CA ASP A 145 -7.36 6.87 -17.93
C ASP A 145 -7.23 6.03 -19.21
N GLY A 146 -7.21 4.71 -19.07
CA GLY A 146 -7.05 3.78 -20.21
C GLY A 146 -5.60 3.63 -20.70
N GLN A 147 -4.64 4.37 -20.15
CA GLN A 147 -3.21 4.19 -20.42
C GLN A 147 -2.60 3.22 -19.42
N GLN A 148 -1.73 2.33 -19.90
CA GLN A 148 -0.98 1.45 -19.00
C GLN A 148 0.09 2.27 -18.27
N VAL A 149 0.20 2.05 -16.97
CA VAL A 149 1.20 2.69 -16.11
C VAL A 149 1.91 1.64 -15.27
N LEU A 150 3.16 1.92 -14.91
CA LEU A 150 3.86 1.31 -13.80
C LEU A 150 3.72 2.25 -12.60
N ARG A 151 3.17 1.78 -11.48
CA ARG A 151 2.96 2.65 -10.31
C ARG A 151 3.29 1.99 -9.00
N TYR A 152 3.60 2.82 -8.01
CA TYR A 152 3.70 2.36 -6.63
C TYR A 152 2.34 1.85 -6.13
N PRO A 153 2.30 0.73 -5.38
CA PRO A 153 1.06 0.24 -4.78
C PRO A 153 0.42 1.26 -3.81
N GLY A 154 -0.87 1.52 -3.98
CA GLY A 154 -1.61 2.51 -3.18
C GLY A 154 -2.77 3.16 -3.95
N ALA A 155 -3.39 4.18 -3.37
CA ALA A 155 -4.40 5.00 -4.03
C ALA A 155 -3.72 6.05 -4.90
N ILE A 156 -4.23 6.24 -6.11
CA ILE A 156 -3.80 7.35 -6.97
C ILE A 156 -4.49 8.61 -6.47
N VAL A 157 -3.70 9.66 -6.28
CA VAL A 157 -4.19 10.97 -5.88
C VAL A 157 -3.55 12.04 -6.76
N ARG A 158 -4.20 13.19 -6.84
CA ARG A 158 -3.67 14.38 -7.47
C ARG A 158 -3.11 15.30 -6.41
N ASN A 159 -1.83 15.63 -6.51
CA ASN A 159 -1.27 16.76 -5.79
C ASN A 159 -1.82 18.05 -6.43
N THR A 160 -2.65 18.78 -5.68
CA THR A 160 -3.29 20.02 -6.09
C THR A 160 -2.32 21.20 -6.18
N CYS A 161 -1.14 21.11 -5.58
CA CYS A 161 -0.11 22.17 -5.66
C CYS A 161 0.69 22.08 -6.94
N THR A 162 1.06 20.87 -7.33
CA THR A 162 1.85 20.62 -8.55
C THR A 162 0.97 20.28 -9.75
N GLY A 163 -0.29 19.89 -9.51
CA GLY A 163 -1.20 19.32 -10.51
C GLY A 163 -0.84 17.89 -10.93
N GLN A 164 0.21 17.30 -10.37
CA GLN A 164 0.75 16.00 -10.76
C GLN A 164 0.07 14.85 -10.02
N ARG A 165 0.13 13.66 -10.61
CA ARG A 165 -0.38 12.44 -9.99
C ARG A 165 0.69 11.80 -9.14
N THR A 166 0.28 11.30 -7.98
CA THR A 166 1.13 10.56 -7.05
C THR A 166 0.32 9.46 -6.37
N VAL A 167 0.93 8.76 -5.41
CA VAL A 167 0.33 7.66 -4.68
C VAL A 167 0.32 7.94 -3.19
N LEU A 168 -0.83 7.73 -2.54
CA LEU A 168 -0.96 7.67 -1.09
C LEU A 168 -1.46 6.31 -0.63
N ILE A 169 -1.10 5.91 0.58
CA ILE A 169 -1.43 4.59 1.11
C ILE A 169 -2.51 4.75 2.17
N PRO A 170 -3.70 4.16 1.99
CA PRO A 170 -4.73 4.21 3.02
C PRO A 170 -4.41 3.22 4.14
N ILE A 171 -4.53 3.69 5.37
CA ILE A 171 -4.65 2.87 6.57
C ILE A 171 -6.13 2.68 6.84
N VAL A 172 -6.56 1.42 6.91
CA VAL A 172 -7.96 1.05 7.09
C VAL A 172 -8.19 0.40 8.44
N GLN A 173 -9.34 0.68 9.04
CA GLN A 173 -9.88 -0.06 10.16
C GLN A 173 -11.07 -0.89 9.68
N TYR A 174 -11.16 -2.13 10.16
CA TYR A 174 -12.29 -2.99 9.86
C TYR A 174 -13.35 -2.87 10.94
N ARG A 175 -14.61 -2.72 10.51
CA ARG A 175 -15.76 -2.62 11.42
C ARG A 175 -16.86 -3.58 10.99
N ARG A 176 -17.72 -3.92 11.94
CA ARG A 176 -18.94 -4.68 11.62
C ARG A 176 -19.78 -3.84 10.66
N ARG A 177 -20.20 -4.46 9.55
CA ARG A 177 -21.20 -3.84 8.68
C ARG A 177 -22.57 -4.00 9.32
N ASP A 178 -23.35 -2.93 9.36
CA ASP A 178 -24.77 -3.02 9.66
C ASP A 178 -25.48 -3.80 8.53
N ILE A 179 -26.14 -4.91 8.89
CA ILE A 179 -26.88 -5.76 7.95
C ILE A 179 -28.02 -5.00 7.25
N SER A 180 -28.48 -3.88 7.83
CA SER A 180 -29.50 -3.02 7.24
C SER A 180 -28.97 -2.07 6.16
N ALA A 181 -27.65 -1.88 6.06
CA ALA A 181 -27.06 -1.07 5.00
C ALA A 181 -27.17 -1.80 3.65
N PRO A 182 -27.68 -1.15 2.58
CA PRO A 182 -27.73 -1.75 1.27
C PRO A 182 -26.32 -2.17 0.85
N PRO A 183 -26.15 -3.37 0.27
CA PRO A 183 -24.83 -3.82 -0.13
C PRO A 183 -24.24 -2.88 -1.18
N PRO A 184 -22.93 -2.61 -1.15
CA PRO A 184 -22.27 -1.67 -2.07
C PRO A 184 -22.17 -2.20 -3.51
N PHE A 185 -22.56 -3.47 -3.76
CA PHE A 185 -22.56 -4.05 -5.09
C PHE A 185 -23.90 -4.69 -5.45
N PRO A 186 -24.32 -4.57 -6.73
CA PRO A 186 -25.53 -5.24 -7.23
C PRO A 186 -25.42 -6.77 -7.27
N ASN A 187 -24.27 -7.38 -6.98
CA ASN A 187 -24.07 -8.84 -6.95
C ASN A 187 -24.16 -9.46 -5.54
N ASP A 188 -24.31 -8.67 -4.48
CA ASP A 188 -24.82 -9.16 -3.18
C ASP A 188 -26.34 -9.40 -3.24
N ASN A 189 -27.01 -8.99 -4.33
CA ASN A 189 -28.32 -9.50 -4.69
C ASN A 189 -28.13 -10.83 -5.45
N PRO A 190 -28.48 -12.00 -4.88
CA PRO A 190 -28.54 -13.21 -5.67
C PRO A 190 -29.52 -12.99 -6.83
N PRO A 191 -29.31 -13.63 -8.00
CA PRO A 191 -30.34 -13.65 -9.04
C PRO A 191 -31.67 -14.08 -8.43
N PRO A 192 -32.82 -13.60 -8.91
CA PRO A 192 -34.13 -13.92 -8.32
C PRO A 192 -34.31 -15.44 -8.28
N GLY A 193 -34.15 -16.05 -7.09
CA GLY A 193 -34.13 -17.49 -6.88
C GLY A 193 -32.80 -18.12 -6.40
N GLY A 194 -31.74 -17.35 -6.20
CA GLY A 194 -30.41 -17.83 -5.82
C GLY A 194 -30.18 -17.92 -4.31
N PHE A 195 -29.61 -19.04 -3.87
CA PHE A 195 -29.23 -19.39 -2.50
C PHE A 195 -28.52 -18.24 -1.76
N VAL A 196 -29.10 -17.73 -0.68
CA VAL A 196 -28.39 -16.86 0.28
C VAL A 196 -27.83 -17.77 1.37
N PRO A 197 -26.52 -18.14 1.38
CA PRO A 197 -25.92 -18.54 2.62
C PRO A 197 -25.72 -17.26 3.44
N SER A 198 -26.75 -16.86 4.17
CA SER A 198 -26.78 -15.72 5.10
C SER A 198 -25.90 -15.91 6.35
N THR A 199 -25.06 -16.96 6.37
CA THR A 199 -24.23 -17.33 7.53
C THR A 199 -22.79 -16.81 7.46
N ILE A 200 -22.35 -16.26 6.33
CA ILE A 200 -20.99 -15.70 6.21
C ILE A 200 -20.96 -14.31 6.85
N ARG A 201 -20.27 -14.19 7.99
CA ARG A 201 -20.03 -12.91 8.65
C ARG A 201 -19.08 -12.05 7.82
N THR A 202 -19.47 -10.81 7.54
CA THR A 202 -18.69 -9.86 6.75
C THR A 202 -18.32 -8.62 7.55
N ALA A 203 -17.14 -8.07 7.30
CA ALA A 203 -16.67 -6.80 7.82
C ALA A 203 -16.58 -5.77 6.71
N GLY A 204 -16.96 -4.52 7.01
CA GLY A 204 -16.66 -3.37 6.17
C GLY A 204 -15.31 -2.75 6.53
N GLU A 205 -14.85 -1.82 5.71
CA GLU A 205 -13.61 -1.07 5.94
C GLU A 205 -13.90 0.43 6.00
N THR A 206 -13.07 1.14 6.76
CA THR A 206 -13.10 2.61 6.84
C THR A 206 -11.68 3.10 6.84
N ILE A 207 -11.36 4.05 5.96
CA ILE A 207 -10.05 4.71 5.92
C ILE A 207 -9.94 5.59 7.17
N VAL A 208 -8.92 5.34 7.98
CA VAL A 208 -8.67 6.10 9.22
C VAL A 208 -7.55 7.12 9.07
N LYS A 209 -6.61 6.87 8.16
CA LYS A 209 -5.44 7.72 7.93
C LYS A 209 -4.86 7.47 6.54
N TRP A 210 -4.25 8.50 5.96
CA TRP A 210 -3.37 8.39 4.79
C TRP A 210 -1.91 8.48 5.23
N VAL A 211 -1.05 7.70 4.58
CA VAL A 211 0.41 7.78 4.77
C VAL A 211 1.09 7.91 3.41
N ALA A 212 2.19 8.65 3.37
CA ALA A 212 2.97 8.79 2.15
C ALA A 212 3.85 7.54 1.93
N PRO A 213 4.20 7.20 0.68
CA PRO A 213 5.14 6.10 0.40
C PRO A 213 6.51 6.31 1.01
N VAL A 214 6.97 7.57 1.10
CA VAL A 214 8.24 7.95 1.70
C VAL A 214 7.98 9.04 2.73
N GLU A 215 8.43 8.82 3.95
CA GLU A 215 8.23 9.72 5.08
C GLU A 215 9.54 9.93 5.83
N GLU A 216 9.73 11.14 6.32
CA GLU A 216 10.72 11.40 7.35
C GLU A 216 10.16 10.91 8.70
N ILE A 217 10.96 10.13 9.43
CA ILE A 217 10.56 9.68 10.77
C ILE A 217 10.67 10.86 11.71
N ARG A 218 9.55 11.48 12.05
CA ARG A 218 9.48 12.58 13.01
C ARG A 218 9.15 12.07 14.40
N VAL A 219 9.69 12.72 15.43
CA VAL A 219 9.52 12.33 16.83
C VAL A 219 8.86 13.47 17.59
N ASP A 220 7.78 13.15 18.28
CA ASP A 220 7.24 14.01 19.33
C ASP A 220 8.17 13.90 20.56
N HIS A 221 8.93 14.95 20.83
CA HIS A 221 9.98 14.95 21.85
C HIS A 221 9.43 15.03 23.29
N ASP A 222 8.26 15.62 23.48
CA ASP A 222 7.66 15.80 24.81
C ASP A 222 6.53 14.80 25.06
N GLY A 223 6.05 14.10 24.02
CA GLY A 223 5.06 13.04 24.11
C GLY A 223 3.68 13.54 24.55
N ASN A 224 3.46 14.86 24.52
CA ASN A 224 2.19 15.46 24.92
C ASN A 224 1.17 15.49 23.77
N GLY A 225 1.60 15.24 22.52
CA GLY A 225 0.75 15.28 21.34
C GLY A 225 0.28 16.68 20.91
N ASP A 226 0.67 17.72 21.64
CA ASP A 226 0.39 19.13 21.37
C ASP A 226 1.53 19.79 20.59
N THR A 227 2.77 19.29 20.73
CA THR A 227 3.92 19.72 19.94
C THR A 227 3.99 18.93 18.63
N ALA A 228 4.18 19.65 17.51
CA ALA A 228 4.36 18.99 16.21
C ALA A 228 5.60 18.09 16.26
N PRO A 229 5.53 16.82 15.80
CA PRO A 229 6.68 15.94 15.74
C PRO A 229 7.81 16.60 14.94
N GLU A 230 8.98 16.72 15.56
CA GLU A 230 10.15 17.35 14.93
C GLU A 230 10.98 16.34 14.15
N SER A 231 11.60 16.81 13.07
CA SER A 231 12.55 15.98 12.32
C SER A 231 13.82 15.67 13.12
N PRO A 232 14.33 14.43 13.10
CA PRO A 232 15.64 14.09 13.63
C PRO A 232 16.79 14.68 12.81
N PHE A 233 16.51 15.20 11.60
CA PHE A 233 17.43 16.04 10.86
C PHE A 233 17.72 17.33 11.64
N LYS A 234 16.68 17.89 12.26
CA LYS A 234 16.69 19.07 13.13
C LYS A 234 17.09 18.76 14.59
N LEU A 235 17.80 17.66 14.88
CA LEU A 235 18.32 17.38 16.23
C LEU A 235 19.44 18.35 16.61
N CYS A 236 19.15 19.65 16.68
CA CYS A 236 19.91 20.59 17.47
C CYS A 236 19.71 20.20 18.94
N TYR A 237 20.61 19.37 19.47
CA TYR A 237 20.93 19.54 20.88
C TYR A 237 21.42 20.98 21.05
N ASP A 238 21.08 21.57 22.19
CA ASP A 238 21.53 22.85 22.72
C ASP A 238 23.07 22.85 22.89
N THR A 239 23.81 22.61 21.80
CA THR A 239 25.26 22.52 21.79
C THR A 239 25.78 23.93 21.64
N ASP A 240 26.37 24.39 22.73
CA ASP A 240 27.27 25.53 22.82
C ASP A 240 27.90 25.90 21.46
N PRO A 241 27.60 27.10 20.91
CA PRO A 241 28.10 27.55 19.60
C PRO A 241 29.63 27.67 19.54
N THR A 242 30.35 27.34 20.61
CA THR A 242 31.82 27.36 20.70
C THR A 242 32.51 26.03 20.37
N LEU A 243 31.78 24.98 19.96
CA LEU A 243 32.36 23.71 19.49
C LEU A 243 32.42 23.65 17.94
N PRO A 244 33.54 24.03 17.31
CA PRO A 244 33.65 24.19 15.84
C PRO A 244 33.72 22.87 15.04
N SER A 245 33.35 21.72 15.59
CA SER A 245 33.59 20.42 14.92
C SER A 245 32.49 19.37 15.07
N PHE A 246 31.30 19.73 15.55
CA PHE A 246 30.18 18.79 15.64
C PHE A 246 28.94 19.44 15.06
N GLU A 247 28.57 19.06 13.83
CA GLU A 247 27.26 19.38 13.27
C GLU A 247 26.27 18.27 13.67
N PRO A 248 25.27 18.55 14.52
CA PRO A 248 24.19 17.62 14.80
C PRO A 248 23.36 17.36 13.53
N GLY A 249 22.72 16.18 13.43
CA GLY A 249 21.84 15.84 12.31
C GLY A 249 21.80 14.33 12.06
N MET A 250 20.61 13.74 12.19
CA MET A 250 20.36 12.35 11.80
C MET A 250 19.35 12.32 10.66
N VAL A 251 19.64 11.50 9.66
CA VAL A 251 18.67 11.18 8.62
C VAL A 251 17.89 9.97 9.09
N ALA A 252 16.59 10.12 9.33
CA ALA A 252 15.70 9.00 9.63
C ALA A 252 14.58 8.95 8.60
N LEU A 253 14.61 7.91 7.77
CA LEU A 253 13.64 7.71 6.70
C LEU A 253 12.83 6.45 6.94
N ARG A 254 11.57 6.51 6.49
CA ARG A 254 10.66 5.37 6.42
C ARG A 254 10.07 5.26 5.01
N ILE A 255 10.09 4.06 4.45
CA ILE A 255 9.33 3.70 3.25
C ILE A 255 8.16 2.81 3.66
N ASN A 256 6.94 3.24 3.32
CA ASN A 256 5.71 2.50 3.58
C ASN A 256 5.28 1.78 2.30
N TYR A 257 5.09 0.46 2.38
CA TYR A 257 4.68 -0.36 1.24
C TYR A 257 3.42 -1.17 1.59
N PRO A 258 2.30 -1.01 0.86
CA PRO A 258 1.11 -1.83 1.08
C PRO A 258 1.30 -3.19 0.41
N GLN A 259 1.66 -4.20 1.21
CA GLN A 259 1.75 -5.57 0.75
C GLN A 259 0.37 -6.20 0.68
N GLN A 260 0.07 -6.79 -0.47
CA GLN A 260 -1.13 -7.59 -0.71
C GLN A 260 -0.74 -9.02 -1.07
N ALA A 261 -1.43 -9.99 -0.46
CA ALA A 261 -1.32 -11.39 -0.80
C ALA A 261 -2.50 -11.77 -1.70
N THR A 262 -2.23 -11.99 -2.99
CA THR A 262 -3.25 -12.25 -4.02
C THR A 262 -3.93 -13.61 -3.87
N THR A 263 -3.41 -14.47 -3.01
CA THR A 263 -3.92 -15.83 -2.74
C THR A 263 -4.61 -15.97 -1.39
N MET A 264 -4.62 -14.89 -0.59
CA MET A 264 -5.18 -14.90 0.76
C MET A 264 -6.33 -13.90 0.86
N ILE A 265 -7.41 -14.34 1.51
CA ILE A 265 -8.57 -13.50 1.80
C ILE A 265 -8.34 -12.80 3.13
N ASN A 266 -8.63 -11.51 3.19
CA ASN A 266 -8.54 -10.76 4.41
C ASN A 266 -9.63 -11.16 5.41
N ARG A 267 -9.22 -11.39 6.65
CA ARG A 267 -10.11 -11.77 7.75
C ARG A 267 -9.80 -10.92 8.97
N THR A 268 -10.84 -10.54 9.67
CA THR A 268 -10.74 -9.82 10.94
C THR A 268 -11.60 -10.50 12.00
N SER A 269 -11.18 -10.44 13.25
CA SER A 269 -12.04 -10.76 14.38
C SER A 269 -12.81 -9.50 14.75
N LEU A 270 -14.13 -9.57 14.76
CA LEU A 270 -14.96 -8.46 15.20
C LEU A 270 -15.31 -8.69 16.67
N VAL A 271 -15.28 -7.64 17.48
CA VAL A 271 -15.86 -7.69 18.83
C VAL A 271 -17.33 -7.31 18.67
N ASP A 272 -18.24 -8.07 19.30
CA ASP A 272 -19.64 -7.67 19.37
C ASP A 272 -19.74 -6.37 20.19
N ASP A 273 -20.75 -5.57 19.88
CA ASP A 273 -20.94 -4.18 20.32
C ASP A 273 -20.78 -3.92 21.85
N VAL A 274 -20.74 -2.64 22.23
CA VAL A 274 -20.44 -1.99 23.55
C VAL A 274 -20.86 -2.74 24.84
N ASP A 275 -21.83 -3.65 24.78
CA ASP A 275 -22.38 -4.38 25.93
C ASP A 275 -21.70 -5.74 26.24
N ASN A 276 -20.80 -6.25 25.38
CA ASN A 276 -20.06 -7.48 25.66
C ASN A 276 -18.61 -7.44 25.13
N PRO A 277 -17.69 -6.75 25.84
CA PRO A 277 -16.29 -6.60 25.41
C PRO A 277 -15.49 -7.92 25.34
N ASN A 278 -16.04 -9.03 25.85
CA ASN A 278 -15.46 -10.37 25.76
C ASN A 278 -16.12 -11.24 24.66
N GLY A 279 -17.13 -10.73 23.96
CA GLY A 279 -17.83 -11.41 22.89
C GLY A 279 -17.06 -11.35 21.58
N THR A 280 -16.05 -12.20 21.41
CA THR A 280 -15.37 -12.34 20.13
C THR A 280 -16.32 -12.94 19.11
N LEU A 281 -16.84 -12.13 18.18
CA LEU A 281 -17.46 -12.65 16.98
C LEU A 281 -16.33 -13.27 16.16
N GLY A 282 -16.42 -14.57 15.89
CA GLY A 282 -15.39 -15.31 15.14
C GLY A 282 -15.01 -14.63 13.81
N SER A 283 -13.97 -15.15 13.17
CA SER A 283 -13.36 -14.54 11.97
C SER A 283 -14.39 -14.15 10.91
N SER A 284 -14.46 -12.86 10.59
CA SER A 284 -15.31 -12.28 9.55
C SER A 284 -14.47 -11.98 8.31
N ILE A 285 -15.05 -12.21 7.13
CA ILE A 285 -14.39 -11.92 5.84
C ILE A 285 -14.54 -10.42 5.57
N VAL A 286 -13.44 -9.75 5.21
CA VAL A 286 -13.49 -8.35 4.80
C VAL A 286 -13.97 -8.29 3.35
N ILE A 287 -15.11 -7.63 3.14
CA ILE A 287 -15.67 -7.41 1.81
C ILE A 287 -15.33 -6.01 1.34
N VAL A 288 -15.37 -5.83 0.03
CA VAL A 288 -15.17 -4.52 -0.59
C VAL A 288 -16.30 -3.58 -0.14
N GLY A 289 -15.94 -2.38 0.31
CA GLY A 289 -16.86 -1.38 0.82
C GLY A 289 -16.38 0.03 0.50
N ASP A 290 -16.35 0.38 -0.79
CA ASP A 290 -15.79 1.64 -1.29
C ASP A 290 -16.63 2.90 -0.99
N THR A 291 -17.63 2.79 -0.13
CA THR A 291 -18.57 3.87 0.19
C THR A 291 -17.98 4.97 1.08
N VAL A 292 -16.67 4.94 1.36
CA VAL A 292 -16.06 5.78 2.40
C VAL A 292 -15.76 7.19 1.90
N MET A 293 -15.44 7.39 0.62
CA MET A 293 -15.20 8.72 0.04
C MET A 293 -15.71 8.80 -1.41
N ALA A 294 -16.01 10.01 -1.89
CA ALA A 294 -16.27 10.26 -3.31
C ALA A 294 -14.96 10.70 -3.99
N PRO A 295 -14.79 10.47 -5.30
CA PRO A 295 -13.72 11.12 -6.05
C PRO A 295 -13.78 12.65 -5.91
N GLY A 296 -12.63 13.31 -5.90
CA GLY A 296 -12.52 14.76 -5.70
C GLY A 296 -12.64 15.22 -4.25
N VAL A 297 -12.79 14.31 -3.28
CA VAL A 297 -12.64 14.66 -1.86
C VAL A 297 -11.20 15.06 -1.59
N ASP A 298 -11.04 16.27 -1.04
CA ASP A 298 -9.78 16.77 -0.50
C ASP A 298 -9.43 15.93 0.74
N LEU A 299 -8.24 15.35 0.73
CA LEU A 299 -7.75 14.51 1.82
C LEU A 299 -7.22 15.33 3.01
N GLY A 300 -7.31 16.65 2.91
CA GLY A 300 -6.45 17.56 3.64
C GLY A 300 -5.06 17.46 3.04
N VAL A 301 -4.36 18.59 3.00
CA VAL A 301 -2.93 18.59 2.62
C VAL A 301 -2.70 18.41 1.14
N CYS A 302 -3.44 19.18 0.35
CA CYS A 302 -3.12 19.39 -1.04
C CYS A 302 -3.25 18.14 -1.92
N TYR A 303 -3.89 17.07 -1.45
CA TYR A 303 -4.14 15.88 -2.23
C TYR A 303 -5.63 15.66 -2.42
N GLN A 304 -6.03 15.41 -3.66
CA GLN A 304 -7.39 15.02 -4.01
C GLN A 304 -7.41 13.59 -4.51
N ILE A 305 -8.39 12.82 -4.05
CA ILE A 305 -8.65 11.48 -4.58
C ILE A 305 -9.02 11.59 -6.06
N GLU A 306 -8.33 10.84 -6.91
CA GLU A 306 -8.76 10.67 -8.29
C GLU A 306 -9.71 9.49 -8.44
N GLU A 307 -10.54 9.54 -9.49
CA GLU A 307 -11.37 8.40 -9.84
C GLU A 307 -10.50 7.17 -10.14
N PRO A 308 -10.88 5.98 -9.61
CA PRO A 308 -10.22 4.75 -10.00
C PRO A 308 -10.36 4.55 -11.51
N SER A 309 -9.29 4.06 -12.14
CA SER A 309 -9.20 3.95 -13.60
C SER A 309 -10.23 3.01 -14.21
N ALA A 310 -10.52 3.15 -15.51
CA ALA A 310 -11.57 2.41 -16.22
C ALA A 310 -11.32 0.89 -16.44
N ARG A 311 -10.56 0.17 -15.59
CA ARG A 311 -10.22 -1.25 -15.83
C ARG A 311 -11.24 -2.24 -15.28
N TRP A 312 -12.11 -2.76 -16.12
CA TRP A 312 -13.19 -3.66 -15.71
C TRP A 312 -12.65 -4.94 -15.07
N SER A 313 -12.89 -5.11 -13.77
CA SER A 313 -12.60 -6.35 -13.07
C SER A 313 -13.48 -7.47 -13.63
N PRO A 314 -12.92 -8.66 -13.93
CA PRO A 314 -13.73 -9.82 -14.29
C PRO A 314 -14.73 -10.20 -13.19
N ALA A 315 -14.39 -9.88 -11.93
CA ALA A 315 -15.17 -10.23 -10.74
C ALA A 315 -16.34 -9.28 -10.50
N SER A 316 -16.10 -7.97 -10.61
CA SER A 316 -17.07 -6.94 -10.23
C SER A 316 -17.67 -6.20 -11.43
N HIS A 317 -17.11 -6.37 -12.63
CA HIS A 317 -17.35 -5.50 -13.78
C HIS A 317 -17.23 -4.02 -13.41
N GLN A 318 -16.45 -3.68 -12.37
CA GLN A 318 -16.16 -2.31 -12.02
C GLN A 318 -14.81 -1.87 -12.58
N PRO A 319 -14.70 -0.62 -13.03
CA PRO A 319 -13.44 -0.04 -13.45
C PRO A 319 -12.39 0.03 -12.31
N GLY A 320 -11.16 -0.42 -12.59
CA GLY A 320 -9.94 -0.16 -11.81
C GLY A 320 -9.44 -1.34 -10.98
N SER A 321 -10.07 -2.51 -11.06
CA SER A 321 -9.97 -3.54 -10.01
C SER A 321 -9.16 -4.79 -10.42
N THR A 322 -8.12 -5.08 -9.62
CA THR A 322 -7.28 -6.28 -9.66
C THR A 322 -6.88 -6.67 -8.22
N PRO A 323 -6.17 -7.78 -7.98
CA PRO A 323 -5.68 -8.08 -6.63
C PRO A 323 -4.71 -7.04 -6.08
N ASN A 324 -4.03 -6.28 -6.96
CA ASN A 324 -3.01 -5.28 -6.61
C ASN A 324 -3.44 -3.83 -6.91
N ALA A 325 -4.64 -3.64 -7.47
CA ALA A 325 -5.18 -2.35 -7.91
C ALA A 325 -6.69 -2.30 -7.63
N GLY A 326 -7.26 -1.15 -7.36
CA GLY A 326 -8.68 -1.03 -7.04
C GLY A 326 -8.98 0.35 -6.50
N ALA A 327 -10.24 0.59 -6.14
CA ALA A 327 -10.61 1.79 -5.40
C ALA A 327 -9.67 1.98 -4.19
N TYR A 328 -9.06 3.17 -4.11
CA TYR A 328 -8.05 3.53 -3.10
C TYR A 328 -6.82 2.60 -3.03
N GLY A 329 -6.54 1.83 -4.09
CA GLY A 329 -5.47 0.83 -4.08
C GLY A 329 -5.70 -0.33 -3.11
N LEU A 330 -6.96 -0.60 -2.72
CA LEU A 330 -7.29 -1.65 -1.75
C LEU A 330 -7.34 -3.05 -2.36
N GLY A 331 -7.41 -3.16 -3.69
CA GLY A 331 -7.43 -4.43 -4.41
C GLY A 331 -8.74 -5.19 -4.22
N GLU A 332 -9.06 -6.09 -5.15
CA GLU A 332 -10.26 -6.92 -5.08
C GLU A 332 -9.97 -8.33 -5.58
N LEU A 333 -10.67 -9.30 -4.99
CA LEU A 333 -10.63 -10.70 -5.37
C LEU A 333 -12.05 -11.27 -5.43
N GLU A 334 -12.32 -12.13 -6.41
CA GLU A 334 -13.51 -12.97 -6.35
C GLU A 334 -13.20 -14.24 -5.56
N ALA A 335 -13.92 -14.45 -4.46
CA ALA A 335 -13.85 -15.67 -3.69
C ALA A 335 -15.20 -15.97 -3.05
N LEU A 336 -15.54 -17.26 -2.96
CA LEU A 336 -16.78 -17.70 -2.31
C LEU A 336 -18.03 -16.99 -2.88
N THR A 337 -18.09 -16.81 -4.21
CA THR A 337 -19.17 -16.12 -4.93
C THR A 337 -19.36 -14.65 -4.54
N ARG A 338 -18.34 -14.01 -3.95
CA ARG A 338 -18.35 -12.61 -3.51
C ARG A 338 -17.08 -11.89 -3.92
N ILE A 339 -17.16 -10.57 -3.95
CA ILE A 339 -15.98 -9.71 -4.06
C ILE A 339 -15.46 -9.43 -2.65
N VAL A 340 -14.22 -9.86 -2.38
CA VAL A 340 -13.57 -9.77 -1.07
C VAL A 340 -12.28 -8.98 -1.17
N ARG A 341 -11.79 -8.48 -0.04
CA ARG A 341 -10.47 -7.85 0.02
C ARG A 341 -9.35 -8.90 0.09
N PRO A 342 -8.28 -8.77 -0.70
CA PRO A 342 -7.06 -9.53 -0.47
C PRO A 342 -6.47 -9.19 0.90
N TYR A 343 -5.80 -10.16 1.52
CA TYR A 343 -5.06 -9.90 2.75
C TYR A 343 -4.02 -8.81 2.51
N ARG A 344 -4.05 -7.76 3.33
CA ARG A 344 -3.21 -6.58 3.20
C ARG A 344 -2.59 -6.18 4.53
N LYS A 345 -1.33 -5.78 4.49
CA LYS A 345 -0.63 -5.08 5.56
C LYS A 345 0.24 -3.98 4.96
N VAL A 346 0.31 -2.84 5.64
CA VAL A 346 1.34 -1.84 5.35
C VAL A 346 2.59 -2.26 6.10
N MET A 347 3.66 -2.46 5.35
CA MET A 347 5.00 -2.70 5.89
C MET A 347 5.75 -1.38 5.88
N SER A 348 6.58 -1.17 6.90
CA SER A 348 7.43 0.00 7.00
C SER A 348 8.87 -0.46 7.11
N PHE A 349 9.71 0.07 6.22
CA PHE A 349 11.15 -0.13 6.21
C PHE A 349 11.80 1.17 6.62
N GLN A 350 12.78 1.09 7.50
CA GLN A 350 13.37 2.29 8.10
C GLN A 350 14.89 2.19 8.13
N ALA A 351 15.50 3.35 8.00
CA ALA A 351 16.93 3.52 8.16
C ALA A 351 17.23 4.80 8.92
N ILE A 352 18.27 4.75 9.75
CA ILE A 352 18.76 5.90 10.51
C ILE A 352 20.25 6.00 10.25
N TYR A 353 20.68 7.13 9.70
CA TYR A 353 22.07 7.42 9.39
C TYR A 353 22.49 8.72 10.05
N ARG A 354 23.73 8.74 10.55
CA ARG A 354 24.36 9.97 11.01
C ARG A 354 24.84 10.78 9.81
N ARG A 355 24.72 12.11 9.87
CA ARG A 355 25.29 13.01 8.86
C ARG A 355 26.82 12.87 8.78
N GLU A 356 27.35 12.78 7.56
CA GLU A 356 28.78 12.59 7.26
C GLU A 356 29.46 13.87 6.73
N VAL A 357 28.72 14.97 6.58
CA VAL A 357 29.29 16.26 6.13
C VAL A 357 29.91 16.98 7.32
N PHE A 358 31.24 17.09 7.31
CA PHE A 358 32.00 17.96 8.19
C PHE A 358 32.12 19.31 7.48
N GLY A 359 31.61 20.39 8.08
CA GLY A 359 31.71 21.73 7.51
C GLY A 359 33.14 22.14 7.16
N GLU A 360 33.27 23.02 6.16
CA GLU A 360 34.49 23.80 5.92
C GLU A 360 34.65 24.90 6.96
#